data_AF-A0A940Z8W8-F1
#
_entry.id   AF-A0A940Z8W8-F1
#
_cell.length_a   1.000
_cell.length_b   1.000
_cell.length_c   1.000
_cell.angle_alpha   90.00
_cell.angle_beta   90.00
_cell.angle_gamma   90.00
#
_symmetry.space_group_name_H-M   'P 1'
#
loop_
_entity.id
_entity.type
_entity.pdbx_description
1 polymer ?
#
loop_
_entity_poly.entity_id
_entity_poly.type
_entity_poly.pdbx_seq_one_letter_code
_entity_poly.pdbx_strand_id
1 'polypeptide(L)'
;MKNTLQRVFHSGKFVIGFCIFTFIVLLAIVYPLFVRAAPLGIIGQGTFFPPGIYVNVYDSIGTTPYTLKLDDAAAKRIASKLSEDDRTAMQEWLVAAGIPEGEIDVTDTKKLLTQWENNYDPKKNIPGMTFAKTRYYQRLNTSLEGILST
;
A
#
# COMPACT_ATOMS: atom_id res chain seq x y z
N MET A 1 18.07 48.95 23.91
CA MET A 1 17.62 47.66 24.48
C MET A 1 18.74 46.64 24.73
N LYS A 2 19.97 46.86 24.22
CA LYS A 2 21.14 45.97 24.42
C LYS A 2 21.45 45.68 25.91
N ASN A 3 21.39 46.72 26.74
CA ASN A 3 21.66 46.62 28.18
C ASN A 3 20.55 45.86 28.94
N THR A 4 19.32 45.89 28.44
CA THR A 4 18.18 45.17 29.01
C THR A 4 18.30 43.68 28.73
N LEU A 5 18.61 43.30 27.49
CA LEU A 5 18.84 41.90 27.11
C LEU A 5 19.99 41.28 27.92
N GLN A 6 21.13 41.98 28.04
CA GLN A 6 22.26 41.48 28.82
C GLN A 6 21.89 41.25 30.29
N ARG A 7 21.11 42.15 30.92
CA ARG A 7 20.70 42.01 32.33
C ARG A 7 19.79 40.82 32.58
N VAL A 8 18.93 40.47 31.63
CA VAL A 8 18.00 39.35 31.76
C VAL A 8 18.76 38.01 31.83
N PHE A 9 19.84 37.86 31.07
CA PHE A 9 20.72 36.67 31.13
C PHE A 9 21.61 36.57 32.38
N HIS A 10 21.59 37.56 33.29
CA HIS A 10 22.28 37.46 34.58
C HIS A 10 21.40 36.85 35.68
N SER A 11 20.09 36.74 35.46
CA SER A 11 19.18 36.08 36.41
C SER A 11 19.28 34.56 36.23
N GLY A 12 19.80 33.85 37.25
CA GLY A 12 19.92 32.39 37.21
C GLY A 12 18.60 31.67 36.91
N LYS A 13 17.47 32.18 37.42
CA LYS A 13 16.13 31.64 37.14
C LYS A 13 15.76 31.77 35.66
N PHE A 14 16.12 32.89 35.04
CA PHE A 14 15.87 33.11 33.61
C PHE A 14 16.76 32.20 32.76
N VAL A 15 18.04 32.07 33.08
CA VAL A 15 18.99 31.22 32.35
C VAL A 15 18.54 29.76 32.39
N ILE A 16 18.12 29.25 33.55
CA ILE A 16 17.61 27.88 33.67
C ILE A 16 16.37 27.68 32.78
N GLY A 17 15.39 28.59 32.83
CA GLY A 17 14.21 28.52 31.98
C GLY A 17 14.53 28.58 30.49
N PHE A 18 15.47 29.44 30.11
CA PHE A 18 15.95 29.56 28.73
C PHE A 18 16.67 28.30 28.25
N CYS A 19 17.47 27.64 29.10
CA CYS A 19 18.10 26.37 28.79
C CYS A 19 17.07 25.26 28.57
N ILE A 20 16.05 25.15 29.43
CA ILE A 20 14.96 24.17 29.27
C ILE A 20 14.22 24.41 27.94
N PHE A 21 13.86 25.67 27.66
CA PHE A 21 13.20 26.04 26.41
C PHE A 21 14.04 25.66 25.18
N THR A 22 15.32 26.02 25.19
CA THR A 22 16.25 25.70 24.10
C THR A 22 16.40 24.20 23.91
N PHE A 23 16.46 23.43 25.01
CA PHE A 23 16.50 21.98 24.97
C PHE A 23 15.24 21.38 24.33
N ILE A 24 14.05 21.86 24.70
CA ILE A 24 12.78 21.40 24.10
C ILE A 24 12.74 21.71 22.60
N VAL A 25 13.15 22.92 22.19
CA VAL A 25 13.21 23.31 20.77
C VAL A 25 14.20 22.46 20.00
N LEU A 26 15.39 22.22 20.56
CA LEU A 26 16.39 21.33 19.95
C LEU A 26 15.86 19.91 19.81
N LEU A 27 15.20 19.38 20.85
CA LEU A 27 14.62 18.05 20.80
C LEU A 27 13.55 17.97 19.70
N ALA A 28 12.68 18.97 19.57
CA ALA A 28 11.66 19.02 18.51
C ALA A 28 12.25 19.04 17.09
N ILE A 29 13.44 19.64 16.90
CA ILE A 29 14.13 19.70 15.60
C ILE A 29 14.97 18.45 15.34
N VAL A 30 15.67 17.94 16.36
CA VAL A 30 16.65 16.86 16.22
C VAL A 30 15.98 15.48 16.25
N TYR A 31 14.94 15.29 17.07
CA TYR A 31 14.26 14.00 17.22
C TYR A 31 13.71 13.44 15.89
N PRO A 32 13.03 14.22 15.02
CA PRO A 32 12.53 13.73 13.74
C PRO A 32 13.61 13.34 12.73
N LEU A 33 14.85 13.82 12.90
CA LEU A 33 15.96 13.46 12.01
C LEU A 33 16.39 11.99 12.21
N PHE A 34 16.26 11.49 13.44
CA PHE A 34 16.56 10.10 13.80
C PHE A 34 15.32 9.20 13.74
N VAL A 35 14.16 9.70 14.17
CA VAL A 35 12.89 8.98 14.14
C VAL A 35 12.06 9.47 12.95
N ARG A 36 12.23 8.81 11.80
CA ARG A 36 11.56 9.18 10.54
C ARG A 36 10.15 8.57 10.36
N ALA A 37 9.64 7.89 11.39
CA ALA A 37 8.28 7.37 11.34
C ALA A 37 7.29 8.53 11.22
N ALA A 38 6.24 8.35 10.41
CA ALA A 38 5.19 9.35 10.30
C ALA A 38 4.54 9.56 11.68
N PRO A 39 4.58 10.78 12.27
CA PRO A 39 4.02 11.02 13.61
C PRO A 39 2.50 10.84 13.66
N LEU A 40 1.85 10.80 12.50
CA LEU A 40 0.42 10.56 12.28
C LEU A 40 0.16 9.28 11.47
N GLY A 41 1.07 8.30 11.52
CA GLY A 41 0.84 6.99 10.91
C GLY A 41 -0.30 6.24 11.61
N ILE A 42 -1.54 6.54 11.21
CA ILE A 42 -2.76 5.95 11.77
C ILE A 42 -3.28 4.91 10.79
N ILE A 43 -3.34 3.65 11.22
CA ILE A 43 -3.82 2.52 10.41
C ILE A 43 -5.38 2.52 10.33
N GLY A 44 -6.05 3.14 11.31
CA GLY A 44 -7.51 3.27 11.40
C GLY A 44 -8.06 4.59 10.82
N GLN A 45 -9.26 4.55 10.23
CA GLN A 45 -10.00 5.76 9.90
C GLN A 45 -10.67 6.31 11.17
N GLY A 46 -10.00 7.23 11.87
CA GLY A 46 -10.59 7.96 13.01
C GLY A 46 -10.31 7.39 14.39
N THR A 47 -9.50 6.35 14.51
CA THR A 47 -9.03 5.79 15.80
C THR A 47 -7.51 5.73 15.85
N PHE A 48 -6.92 6.30 16.90
CA PHE A 48 -5.47 6.28 17.15
C PHE A 48 -5.00 4.88 17.57
N PHE A 49 -4.98 3.93 16.63
CA PHE A 49 -4.32 2.66 16.87
C PHE A 49 -2.80 2.86 16.74
N PRO A 50 -2.01 2.59 17.79
CA PRO A 50 -0.56 2.57 17.65
C PRO A 50 -0.14 1.50 16.63
N PRO A 51 1.00 1.66 15.95
CA PRO A 51 1.49 0.66 15.00
C PRO A 51 1.73 -0.67 15.72
N GLY A 52 0.95 -1.69 15.35
CA GLY A 52 0.92 -3.01 15.98
C GLY A 52 -0.44 -3.66 15.73
N ILE A 53 -0.50 -4.68 14.88
CA ILE A 53 -1.77 -5.31 14.46
C ILE A 53 -2.21 -6.29 15.56
N TYR A 54 -3.09 -5.86 16.46
CA TYR A 54 -3.86 -6.76 17.34
C TYR A 54 -5.34 -6.68 16.98
N VAL A 55 -5.69 -7.08 15.76
CA VAL A 55 -7.07 -7.40 15.40
C VAL A 55 -7.24 -8.90 15.52
N ASN A 56 -7.90 -9.33 16.59
CA ASN A 56 -8.34 -10.70 16.75
C ASN A 56 -9.56 -10.93 15.85
N VAL A 57 -9.51 -11.98 15.03
CA VAL A 57 -10.62 -12.36 14.14
C VAL A 57 -11.90 -12.60 14.94
N TYR A 58 -11.81 -13.19 16.14
CA TYR A 58 -12.97 -13.45 16.99
C TYR A 58 -13.64 -12.17 17.49
N ASP A 59 -12.86 -11.14 17.85
CA ASP A 59 -13.40 -9.85 18.30
C ASP A 59 -13.96 -9.02 17.14
N SER A 60 -13.58 -9.34 15.90
CA SER A 60 -14.11 -8.68 14.71
C SER A 60 -15.49 -9.19 14.26
N ILE A 61 -15.96 -10.31 14.82
CA ILE A 61 -17.28 -10.87 14.49
C ILE A 61 -18.38 -9.99 15.13
N GLY A 62 -19.22 -9.38 14.29
CA GLY A 62 -20.35 -8.55 14.73
C GLY A 62 -20.04 -7.06 14.94
N THR A 63 -18.80 -6.62 14.69
CA THR A 63 -18.41 -5.20 14.73
C THR A 63 -18.72 -4.51 13.40
N THR A 64 -18.95 -3.19 13.43
CA THR A 64 -19.12 -2.40 12.22
C THR A 64 -17.86 -2.48 11.33
N PRO A 65 -18.01 -2.78 10.03
CA PRO A 65 -16.87 -2.90 9.14
C PRO A 65 -16.20 -1.54 8.94
N TYR A 66 -14.87 -1.52 8.98
CA TYR A 66 -14.07 -0.33 8.69
C TYR A 66 -12.87 -0.71 7.82
N THR A 67 -12.44 0.21 6.95
CA THR A 67 -11.33 -0.02 6.03
C THR A 67 -10.00 0.34 6.69
N LEU A 68 -9.15 -0.66 6.89
CA LEU A 68 -7.76 -0.46 7.32
C LEU A 68 -6.93 0.16 6.18
N LYS A 69 -6.24 1.26 6.48
CA LYS A 69 -5.26 1.86 5.56
C LYS A 69 -3.92 1.17 5.78
N LEU A 70 -3.73 0.04 5.11
CA LEU A 70 -2.44 -0.64 5.08
C LEU A 70 -1.63 -0.08 3.91
N ASP A 71 -0.35 0.21 4.16
CA ASP A 71 0.59 0.51 3.09
C ASP A 71 0.65 -0.70 2.14
N ASP A 72 0.57 -0.40 0.84
CA ASP A 72 0.53 -1.38 -0.25
C ASP A 72 -0.64 -2.38 -0.16
N ALA A 73 -1.75 -2.06 0.52
CA ALA A 73 -2.91 -2.96 0.64
C ALA A 73 -3.41 -3.46 -0.73
N ALA A 74 -3.49 -2.56 -1.70
CA ALA A 74 -3.91 -2.89 -3.07
C ALA A 74 -2.92 -3.84 -3.73
N ALA A 75 -1.62 -3.52 -3.66
CA ALA A 75 -0.57 -4.38 -4.23
C ALA A 75 -0.51 -5.75 -3.56
N LYS A 76 -0.70 -5.84 -2.24
CA LYS A 76 -0.77 -7.12 -1.49
C LYS A 76 -2.00 -7.95 -1.83
N ARG A 77 -3.17 -7.31 -2.06
CA ARG A 77 -4.37 -8.00 -2.55
C ARG A 77 -4.18 -8.53 -3.96
N ILE A 78 -3.56 -7.73 -4.83
CA ILE A 78 -3.22 -8.14 -6.20
C ILE A 78 -2.23 -9.31 -6.17
N ALA A 79 -1.16 -9.21 -5.38
CA ALA A 79 -0.15 -10.26 -5.25
C ALA A 79 -0.70 -11.56 -4.63
N SER A 80 -1.66 -11.48 -3.70
CA SER A 80 -2.27 -12.67 -3.11
C SER A 80 -3.25 -13.39 -4.04
N LYS A 81 -3.71 -12.71 -5.10
CA LYS A 81 -4.63 -13.26 -6.10
C LYS A 81 -3.96 -13.66 -7.41
N LEU A 82 -2.77 -13.13 -7.69
CA LEU A 82 -2.06 -13.33 -8.94
C LEU A 82 -0.67 -13.92 -8.67
N SER A 83 -0.59 -15.25 -8.67
CA SER A 83 0.68 -15.98 -8.55
C SER A 83 1.56 -15.78 -9.79
N GLU A 84 2.86 -16.13 -9.71
CA GLU A 84 3.75 -16.08 -10.87
C GLU A 84 3.26 -16.99 -12.02
N ASP A 85 2.69 -18.14 -11.66
CA ASP A 85 2.08 -19.06 -12.62
C ASP A 85 0.87 -18.42 -13.31
N ASP A 86 0.01 -17.72 -12.56
CA ASP A 86 -1.15 -17.02 -13.14
C ASP A 86 -0.72 -15.91 -14.09
N ARG A 87 0.33 -15.16 -13.74
CA ARG A 87 0.90 -14.12 -14.61
C ARG A 87 1.43 -14.69 -15.92
N THR A 88 2.14 -15.81 -15.83
CA THR A 88 2.67 -16.51 -17.01
C THR A 88 1.53 -17.04 -17.87
N ALA A 89 0.51 -17.65 -17.25
CA ALA A 89 -0.65 -18.14 -17.97
C ALA A 89 -1.43 -17.01 -18.67
N MET A 90 -1.54 -15.84 -18.04
CA MET A 90 -2.13 -14.65 -18.67
C MET A 90 -1.33 -14.21 -19.90
N GLN A 91 0.00 -14.14 -19.79
CA GLN A 91 0.87 -13.82 -20.92
C GLN A 91 0.67 -14.82 -22.07
N GLU A 92 0.67 -16.13 -21.78
CA GLU A 92 0.44 -17.17 -22.80
C GLU A 92 -0.88 -16.97 -23.55
N TRP A 93 -1.96 -16.64 -22.82
CA TRP A 93 -3.27 -16.42 -23.42
C TRP A 93 -3.29 -15.13 -24.26
N LEU A 94 -2.67 -14.05 -23.79
CA LEU A 94 -2.58 -12.77 -24.51
C LEU A 94 -1.78 -12.90 -25.80
N VAL A 95 -0.66 -13.63 -25.78
CA VAL A 95 0.13 -13.97 -26.98
C VAL A 95 -0.71 -14.79 -27.96
N ALA A 96 -1.39 -15.82 -27.47
CA ALA A 96 -2.24 -16.65 -28.30
C ALA A 96 -3.49 -15.91 -28.83
N ALA A 97 -3.91 -14.84 -28.16
CA ALA A 97 -4.97 -13.94 -28.60
C ALA A 97 -4.51 -12.94 -29.68
N GLY A 98 -3.20 -12.87 -29.97
CA GLY A 98 -2.60 -12.04 -31.03
C GLY A 98 -1.85 -10.80 -30.54
N ILE A 99 -1.59 -10.66 -29.24
CA ILE A 99 -0.84 -9.53 -28.69
C ILE A 99 0.67 -9.86 -28.76
N PRO A 100 1.53 -8.95 -29.24
CA PRO A 100 2.97 -9.18 -29.27
C PRO A 100 3.54 -9.40 -27.88
N GLU A 101 4.40 -10.42 -27.72
CA GLU A 101 5.02 -10.74 -26.43
C GLU A 101 5.80 -9.55 -25.82
N GLY A 102 6.44 -8.74 -26.66
CA GLY A 102 7.19 -7.56 -26.23
C GLY A 102 6.33 -6.41 -25.68
N GLU A 103 5.01 -6.42 -25.90
CA GLU A 103 4.10 -5.42 -25.32
C GLU A 103 3.56 -5.82 -23.95
N ILE A 104 3.65 -7.11 -23.63
CA ILE A 104 3.14 -7.70 -22.39
C ILE A 104 4.23 -7.61 -21.32
N ASP A 105 3.95 -6.86 -20.27
CA ASP A 105 4.86 -6.73 -19.13
C ASP A 105 4.30 -7.52 -17.94
N VAL A 106 4.98 -8.62 -17.61
CA VAL A 106 4.59 -9.53 -16.51
C VAL A 106 4.96 -8.95 -15.14
N THR A 107 5.89 -7.99 -15.11
CA THR A 107 6.38 -7.34 -13.89
C THR A 107 5.46 -6.17 -13.49
N ASP A 108 4.94 -5.43 -14.47
CA ASP A 108 3.93 -4.39 -14.24
C ASP A 108 2.52 -4.99 -14.15
N THR A 109 2.13 -5.33 -12.93
CA THR A 109 0.82 -5.93 -12.66
C THR A 109 -0.35 -5.06 -13.08
N LYS A 110 -0.22 -3.72 -12.99
CA LYS A 110 -1.32 -2.82 -13.36
C LYS A 110 -1.53 -2.86 -14.87
N LYS A 111 -0.43 -2.76 -15.62
CA LYS A 111 -0.46 -2.84 -17.08
C LYS A 111 -0.98 -4.20 -17.56
N LEU A 112 -0.52 -5.29 -16.96
CA LEU A 112 -0.97 -6.65 -17.28
C LEU A 112 -2.49 -6.83 -17.07
N LEU A 113 -3.02 -6.35 -15.93
CA LEU A 113 -4.45 -6.43 -15.64
C LEU A 113 -5.29 -5.59 -16.60
N THR A 114 -4.85 -4.38 -16.94
CA THR A 114 -5.54 -3.54 -17.94
C THR A 114 -5.51 -4.17 -19.33
N GLN A 115 -4.38 -4.76 -19.73
CA GLN A 115 -4.28 -5.48 -21.01
C GLN A 115 -5.20 -6.70 -21.01
N TRP A 116 -5.28 -7.44 -19.91
CA TRP A 116 -6.18 -8.57 -19.76
C TRP A 116 -7.64 -8.15 -19.88
N GLU A 117 -8.09 -7.16 -19.11
CA GLU A 117 -9.49 -6.69 -19.11
C GLU A 117 -9.95 -6.19 -20.49
N ASN A 118 -9.06 -5.54 -21.24
CA ASN A 118 -9.39 -5.03 -22.58
C ASN A 118 -9.41 -6.09 -23.68
N ASN A 119 -8.69 -7.21 -23.51
CA ASN A 119 -8.48 -8.18 -24.59
C ASN A 119 -9.08 -9.56 -24.28
N TYR A 120 -9.33 -9.87 -23.02
CA TYR A 120 -9.86 -11.18 -22.61
C TYR A 120 -11.31 -11.35 -23.07
N ASP A 121 -11.55 -12.39 -23.86
CA ASP A 121 -12.89 -12.78 -24.28
C ASP A 121 -13.09 -14.29 -23.99
N PRO A 122 -14.01 -14.64 -23.08
CA PRO A 122 -14.28 -16.04 -22.73
C PRO A 122 -14.88 -16.86 -23.87
N LYS A 123 -15.38 -16.23 -24.94
CA LYS A 123 -15.93 -16.88 -26.14
C LYS A 123 -14.90 -17.05 -27.25
N LYS A 124 -13.74 -16.39 -27.14
CA LYS A 124 -12.68 -16.48 -28.16
C LYS A 124 -12.05 -17.86 -28.13
N ASN A 125 -12.16 -18.56 -29.26
CA ASN A 125 -11.63 -19.91 -29.39
C ASN A 125 -10.19 -19.83 -29.92
N ILE A 126 -9.23 -20.11 -29.05
CA ILE A 126 -7.81 -20.09 -29.40
C ILE A 126 -7.45 -21.47 -29.98
N PRO A 127 -6.90 -21.53 -31.21
CA PRO A 127 -6.49 -22.79 -31.84
C PRO A 127 -5.50 -23.56 -30.96
N GLY A 128 -5.74 -24.85 -30.71
CA GLY A 128 -4.88 -25.69 -29.87
C GLY A 128 -5.15 -25.59 -28.37
N MET A 129 -6.11 -24.78 -27.92
CA MET A 129 -6.49 -24.69 -26.51
C MET A 129 -7.32 -25.90 -26.07
N THR A 130 -6.90 -26.59 -25.00
CA THR A 130 -7.70 -27.67 -24.41
C THR A 130 -8.85 -27.10 -23.58
N PHE A 131 -9.94 -27.85 -23.45
CA PHE A 131 -11.09 -27.44 -22.63
C PHE A 131 -10.70 -27.16 -21.17
N ALA A 132 -9.78 -27.94 -20.61
CA ALA A 132 -9.25 -27.73 -19.26
C ALA A 132 -8.56 -26.37 -19.13
N LYS A 133 -7.76 -25.97 -20.13
CA LYS A 133 -7.04 -24.70 -20.13
C LYS A 133 -8.00 -23.52 -20.32
N THR A 134 -9.01 -23.65 -21.17
CA THR A 134 -10.11 -22.66 -21.27
C THR A 134 -10.84 -22.46 -19.94
N ARG A 135 -11.18 -23.56 -19.24
CA ARG A 135 -11.81 -23.50 -17.91
C ARG A 135 -10.90 -22.87 -16.86
N TYR A 136 -9.60 -23.10 -16.94
CA TYR A 136 -8.63 -22.44 -16.07
C TYR A 136 -8.66 -20.92 -16.26
N TYR A 137 -8.60 -20.42 -17.51
CA TYR A 137 -8.67 -18.98 -17.78
C TYR A 137 -9.99 -18.33 -17.35
N GLN A 138 -11.11 -19.05 -17.50
CA GLN A 138 -12.40 -18.59 -16.97
C GLN A 138 -12.35 -18.39 -15.45
N ARG A 139 -11.80 -19.35 -14.70
CA ARG A 139 -11.65 -19.25 -13.24
C ARG A 139 -10.68 -18.13 -12.84
N LEU A 140 -9.56 -18.02 -13.57
CA LEU A 140 -8.60 -16.94 -13.38
C LEU A 140 -9.29 -15.59 -13.57
N ASN A 141 -10.02 -15.38 -14.66
CA ASN A 141 -10.75 -14.15 -14.91
C ASN A 141 -11.75 -13.83 -13.78
N THR A 142 -12.55 -14.80 -13.35
CA THR A 142 -13.48 -14.62 -12.22
C THR A 142 -12.76 -14.28 -10.92
N SER A 143 -11.55 -14.81 -10.68
CA SER A 143 -10.75 -14.43 -9.50
C SER A 143 -10.19 -13.01 -9.55
N LEU A 144 -10.10 -12.42 -10.75
CA LEU A 144 -9.62 -11.05 -10.98
C LEU A 144 -10.74 -10.00 -10.94
N GLU A 145 -12.01 -10.41 -10.99
CA GLU A 145 -13.16 -9.52 -10.88
C GLU A 145 -13.12 -8.73 -9.55
N GLY A 146 -13.21 -7.40 -9.66
CA GLY A 146 -13.20 -6.51 -8.50
C GLY A 146 -11.82 -6.21 -7.89
N ILE A 147 -10.73 -6.72 -8.47
CA ILE A 147 -9.37 -6.41 -7.99
C ILE A 147 -9.01 -4.94 -8.26
N LEU A 148 -9.48 -4.36 -9.37
CA LEU A 148 -9.22 -2.97 -9.75
C LEU A 148 -10.32 -1.98 -9.33
N SER A 149 -11.44 -2.45 -8.75
CA SER A 149 -12.64 -1.64 -8.49
C SER A 149 -12.58 -0.83 -7.18
N THR A 150 -11.41 -0.34 -6.77
CA THR A 150 -11.22 0.44 -5.52
C THR A 150 -10.65 1.82 -5.77
#